data_AF-A0A9E5AUA4-F1
#
_entry.id   AF-A0A9E5AUA4-F1
#
_cell.length_a   1.000
_cell.length_b   1.000
_cell.length_c   1.000
_cell.angle_alpha   90.00
_cell.angle_beta   90.00
_cell.angle_gamma   90.00
#
_symmetry.space_group_name_H-M   'P 1'
#
loop_
_entity.id
_entity.type
_entity.pdbx_description
1 polymer ?
#
loop_
_entity_poly.entity_id
_entity_poly.type
_entity_poly.pdbx_seq_one_letter_code
_entity_poly.pdbx_strand_id
1 'polypeptide(L)'
;MTARTLKPSRPSDRRISALPGANPLNDAHTALDAAVLAAYGFSTKQDLLAQLLALNLDVARRFEQNQPVTAPGVPKDYPEPQTLVTEDCVQPPAP
;
A
#
# COMPACT_ATOMS: atom_id res chain seq x y z
N MET A 1 11.94 46.32 9.13
CA MET A 1 11.05 45.39 9.85
C MET A 1 9.93 45.00 8.91
N THR A 2 10.06 43.87 8.21
CA THR A 2 9.08 43.47 7.18
C THR A 2 8.39 42.20 7.68
N ALA A 3 7.16 42.33 8.15
CA ALA A 3 6.37 41.21 8.64
C ALA A 3 5.99 40.30 7.47
N ARG A 4 6.55 39.09 7.46
CA ARG A 4 6.19 38.04 6.51
C ARG A 4 4.89 37.39 6.99
N THR A 5 3.77 37.73 6.37
CA THR A 5 2.48 37.11 6.66
C THR A 5 2.54 35.62 6.27
N LEU A 6 2.53 34.72 7.25
CA LEU A 6 2.35 33.29 7.03
C LEU A 6 0.92 33.05 6.55
N LYS A 7 0.77 32.60 5.31
CA LYS A 7 -0.50 32.13 4.77
C LYS A 7 -0.90 30.85 5.53
N PRO A 8 -2.11 30.75 6.09
CA PRO A 8 -2.53 29.57 6.83
C PRO A 8 -2.55 28.35 5.88
N SER A 9 -1.80 27.32 6.26
CA SER A 9 -1.82 26.01 5.62
C SER A 9 -3.21 25.41 5.82
N ARG A 10 -3.98 25.28 4.73
CA ARG A 10 -5.30 24.65 4.79
C ARG A 10 -5.14 23.15 5.07
N PRO A 11 -6.05 22.53 5.82
CA PRO A 11 -6.02 21.10 6.08
C PRO A 11 -6.02 20.34 4.75
N SER A 12 -5.13 19.36 4.67
CA SER A 12 -4.86 18.45 3.57
C SER A 12 -6.12 18.16 2.74
N ASP A 13 -6.14 18.70 1.53
CA ASP A 13 -7.19 18.47 0.54
C ASP A 13 -7.17 16.98 0.15
N ARG A 14 -7.96 16.15 0.85
CA ARG A 14 -8.17 14.74 0.49
C ARG A 14 -8.89 14.75 -0.84
N ARG A 15 -8.15 14.64 -1.95
CA ARG A 15 -8.71 14.46 -3.28
C ARG A 15 -9.56 13.19 -3.28
N ILE A 16 -10.87 13.37 -3.33
CA ILE A 16 -11.84 12.27 -3.38
C ILE A 16 -11.83 11.77 -4.83
N SER A 17 -11.40 10.52 -5.05
CA SER A 17 -11.19 9.92 -6.40
C SER A 17 -12.47 9.71 -7.24
N ALA A 18 -13.61 10.20 -6.75
CA ALA A 18 -14.95 9.92 -7.27
C ALA A 18 -15.44 10.91 -8.35
N LEU A 19 -14.60 11.83 -8.83
CA LEU A 19 -14.98 12.71 -9.94
C LEU A 19 -15.04 11.89 -11.24
N PRO A 20 -16.15 11.91 -11.99
CA PRO A 20 -16.23 11.25 -13.29
C PRO A 20 -15.25 11.90 -14.26
N GLY A 21 -14.32 11.10 -14.78
CA GLY A 21 -13.27 11.51 -15.70
C GLY A 21 -12.04 10.59 -15.62
N ALA A 22 -11.23 10.55 -16.68
CA ALA A 22 -9.97 9.82 -16.68
C ALA A 22 -9.02 10.47 -15.67
N ASN A 23 -8.96 9.90 -14.47
CA ASN A 23 -8.10 10.36 -13.39
C ASN A 23 -6.87 9.44 -13.35
N PRO A 24 -5.65 9.96 -13.57
CA PRO A 24 -4.44 9.14 -13.53
C PRO A 24 -4.25 8.39 -12.20
N LEU A 25 -4.88 8.86 -11.11
CA LEU A 25 -4.88 8.15 -9.83
C LEU A 25 -5.70 6.85 -9.88
N ASN A 26 -6.83 6.83 -10.58
CA ASN A 26 -7.65 5.62 -10.74
C ASN A 26 -6.93 4.57 -11.60
N ASP A 27 -6.21 5.01 -12.64
CA ASP A 27 -5.39 4.13 -13.48
C ASP A 27 -4.24 3.53 -12.65
N ALA A 28 -3.59 4.34 -11.82
CA ALA A 28 -2.56 3.88 -10.90
C ALA A 28 -3.10 2.86 -9.89
N HIS A 29 -4.31 3.07 -9.34
CA HIS A 29 -4.97 2.10 -8.47
C HIS A 29 -5.26 0.79 -9.21
N THR A 30 -5.79 0.85 -10.43
CA THR A 30 -6.08 -0.34 -11.24
C THR A 30 -4.82 -1.14 -11.54
N ALA A 31 -3.72 -0.46 -11.87
CA ALA A 31 -2.43 -1.09 -12.09
C ALA A 31 -1.87 -1.73 -10.81
N LEU A 32 -2.01 -1.04 -9.67
CA LEU A 32 -1.60 -1.56 -8.37
C LEU A 32 -2.39 -2.80 -7.98
N ASP A 33 -3.73 -2.77 -8.12
CA ASP A 33 -4.60 -3.91 -7.80
C ASP A 33 -4.26 -5.13 -8.67
N ALA A 34 -4.00 -4.93 -9.97
CA ALA A 34 -3.58 -6.00 -10.86
C ALA A 34 -2.24 -6.63 -10.44
N ALA A 35 -1.27 -5.81 -10.03
CA ALA A 35 0.02 -6.30 -9.54
C ALA A 35 -0.13 -7.06 -8.21
N VAL A 36 -0.96 -6.58 -7.29
CA VAL A 36 -1.24 -7.25 -6.01
C VAL A 36 -1.93 -8.60 -6.25
N LEU A 37 -2.95 -8.64 -7.08
CA LEU A 37 -3.65 -9.89 -7.41
C LEU A 37 -2.70 -10.91 -8.04
N ALA A 38 -1.82 -10.48 -8.94
CA ALA A 38 -0.79 -11.34 -9.52
C ALA A 38 0.21 -11.86 -8.47
N ALA A 39 0.67 -10.99 -7.55
CA ALA A 39 1.61 -11.36 -6.50
C ALA A 39 1.03 -12.40 -5.51
N TYR A 40 -0.26 -12.29 -5.19
CA TYR A 40 -0.98 -13.27 -4.36
C TYR A 40 -1.45 -14.50 -5.15
N GLY A 41 -1.36 -14.50 -6.49
CA GLY A 41 -1.89 -15.55 -7.34
C GLY A 41 -3.42 -15.60 -7.37
N PHE A 42 -4.09 -14.51 -7.01
CA PHE A 42 -5.55 -14.44 -6.98
C PHE A 42 -6.14 -14.30 -8.38
N SER A 43 -7.23 -15.01 -8.62
CA SER A 43 -8.00 -14.90 -9.85
C SER A 43 -9.08 -13.84 -9.72
N THR A 44 -9.08 -12.87 -10.64
CA THR A 44 -10.16 -11.87 -10.77
C THR A 44 -11.50 -12.45 -11.20
N LYS A 45 -11.51 -13.71 -11.67
CA LYS A 45 -12.72 -14.41 -12.10
C LYS A 45 -13.40 -15.17 -10.98
N GLN A 46 -12.69 -15.42 -9.89
CA GLN A 46 -13.20 -16.14 -8.72
C GLN A 46 -13.58 -15.14 -7.61
N ASP A 47 -14.36 -15.59 -6.64
CA ASP A 47 -14.71 -14.76 -5.49
C ASP A 47 -13.43 -14.39 -4.71
N LEU A 48 -13.10 -13.10 -4.72
CA LEU A 48 -11.91 -12.56 -4.07
C LEU A 48 -11.97 -12.73 -2.53
N LEU A 49 -13.16 -12.61 -1.94
CA LEU A 49 -13.35 -12.77 -0.50
C LEU A 49 -13.16 -14.22 -0.07
N ALA A 50 -13.63 -15.16 -0.89
CA ALA A 50 -13.41 -16.59 -0.65
C ALA A 50 -11.92 -16.95 -0.73
N GLN A 51 -11.19 -16.40 -1.72
CA GLN A 51 -9.75 -16.59 -1.85
C GLN A 51 -8.97 -16.02 -0.66
N LEU A 52 -9.34 -14.82 -0.20
CA LEU A 52 -8.73 -14.19 0.97
C LEU A 52 -9.03 -14.96 2.26
N LEU A 53 -10.26 -15.46 2.42
CA LEU A 53 -10.63 -16.30 3.56
C LEU A 53 -9.81 -17.60 3.58
N ALA A 54 -9.66 -18.27 2.44
CA ALA A 54 -8.86 -19.48 2.32
C ALA A 54 -7.39 -19.23 2.70
N LEU A 55 -6.81 -18.11 2.24
CA LEU A 55 -5.46 -17.70 2.63
C LEU A 55 -5.35 -17.46 4.14
N ASN A 56 -6.31 -16.76 4.74
CA ASN A 56 -6.30 -16.47 6.17
C ASN A 56 -6.40 -17.75 7.02
N LEU A 57 -7.21 -18.72 6.59
CA LEU A 57 -7.31 -20.02 7.26
C LEU A 57 -6.01 -20.83 7.14
N ASP A 58 -5.35 -20.80 5.98
CA ASP A 58 -4.05 -21.45 5.81
C ASP A 58 -2.98 -20.84 6.72
N VAL A 59 -2.92 -19.50 6.78
CA VAL A 59 -2.01 -18.78 7.67
C VAL A 59 -2.30 -19.11 9.14
N ALA A 60 -3.56 -19.09 9.57
CA ALA A 60 -3.94 -19.42 10.94
C ALA A 60 -3.50 -20.83 11.33
N ARG A 61 -3.73 -21.82 10.45
CA ARG A 61 -3.27 -23.21 10.64
C ARG A 61 -1.76 -23.31 10.75
N ARG A 62 -1.00 -22.57 9.93
CA ARG A 62 0.47 -22.56 10.00
C ARG A 62 0.97 -21.97 11.32
N PHE A 63 0.31 -20.93 11.82
CA PHE A 63 0.60 -20.36 13.15
C PHE A 63 0.37 -21.38 14.26
N GLU A 64 -0.77 -22.09 14.26
CA GLU A 64 -1.05 -23.16 15.24
C GLU A 64 0.01 -24.28 15.20
N GLN A 65 0.54 -24.56 14.00
CA GLN A 65 1.58 -25.57 13.78
C GLN A 65 3.01 -25.07 14.03
N ASN A 66 3.19 -23.83 14.52
CA ASN A 66 4.49 -23.17 14.70
C ASN A 66 5.34 -23.15 13.42
N GLN A 67 4.71 -23.14 12.25
CA GLN A 67 5.40 -23.01 10.97
C GLN A 67 5.72 -21.54 10.69
N PRO A 68 6.85 -21.24 10.01
CA PRO A 68 7.19 -19.87 9.64
C PRO A 68 6.17 -19.33 8.65
N VAL A 69 5.65 -18.15 8.95
CA VAL A 69 4.79 -17.36 8.05
C VAL A 69 5.56 -16.11 7.63
N THR A 70 5.43 -15.70 6.37
CA THR A 70 6.03 -14.45 5.88
C THR A 70 5.49 -13.28 6.67
N ALA A 71 6.37 -12.60 7.40
CA ALA A 71 6.03 -11.39 8.15
C ALA A 71 5.69 -10.23 7.21
N PRO A 72 4.87 -9.25 7.64
CA PRO A 72 4.63 -8.04 6.86
C PRO A 72 5.95 -7.27 6.65
N GLY A 73 6.19 -6.84 5.41
CA GLY A 73 7.39 -6.09 5.04
C GLY A 73 8.04 -6.61 3.76
N VAL A 74 9.24 -6.11 3.48
CA VAL A 74 10.03 -6.54 2.33
C VAL A 74 10.50 -7.98 2.58
N PRO A 75 10.20 -8.94 1.68
CA PRO A 75 10.70 -10.30 1.79
C PRO A 75 12.22 -10.32 1.83
N LYS A 76 12.80 -11.25 2.61
CA LYS A 76 14.26 -11.39 2.72
C LYS A 76 14.94 -11.71 1.38
N ASP A 77 14.19 -12.31 0.46
CA ASP A 77 14.66 -12.71 -0.87
C ASP A 77 14.53 -11.58 -1.91
N TYR A 78 14.08 -10.39 -1.51
CA TYR A 78 14.00 -9.24 -2.42
C TYR A 78 15.43 -8.71 -2.72
N PRO A 79 15.85 -8.67 -3.99
CA PRO A 79 17.26 -8.50 -4.35
C PRO A 79 17.83 -7.13 -3.95
N GLU A 80 17.04 -6.06 -3.99
CA GLU A 80 17.53 -4.71 -3.66
C GLU A 80 16.56 -3.89 -2.80
N PRO A 81 16.45 -4.15 -1.49
CA PRO A 81 15.52 -3.47 -0.59
C PRO A 81 15.70 -1.95 -0.56
N GLN A 82 16.92 -1.48 -0.85
CA GLN A 82 17.29 -0.06 -0.89
C GLN A 82 16.56 0.71 -1.98
N THR A 83 16.19 0.05 -3.09
CA THR A 83 15.42 0.66 -4.19
C THR A 83 13.98 0.98 -3.80
N LEU A 84 13.47 0.37 -2.72
CA LEU A 84 12.14 0.61 -2.19
C LEU A 84 12.11 1.80 -1.22
N VAL A 85 13.28 2.38 -0.89
CA VAL A 85 13.41 3.52 0.01
C VAL A 85 13.69 4.76 -0.83
N THR A 86 12.77 5.71 -0.81
CA THR A 86 12.88 7.01 -1.45
C THR A 86 13.20 8.09 -0.42
N GLU A 87 13.96 9.11 -0.81
CA GLU A 87 14.34 10.22 0.09
C GLU A 87 13.20 11.23 0.31
N ASP A 88 12.04 11.03 -0.31
CA ASP A 88 10.87 11.90 -0.22
C ASP A 88 10.05 11.70 1.08
N CYS A 89 10.52 10.83 1.99
CA CYS A 89 9.96 10.67 3.32
C CYS A 89 9.92 12.01 4.08
N VAL A 90 8.72 12.42 4.51
CA VAL A 90 8.53 13.59 5.37
C VAL A 90 9.22 13.37 6.70
N GLN A 91 10.32 14.08 6.93
CA GLN A 91 11.06 14.03 8.19
C GLN A 91 10.30 14.85 9.26
N PRO A 92 10.14 14.32 10.49
CA PRO A 92 9.67 15.14 11.60
C PRO A 92 10.66 16.29 11.86
N PRO A 93 10.18 17.46 12.31
CA PRO A 93 11.07 18.57 12.65
C PRO A 93 12.04 18.14 13.76
N ALA A 94 13.30 18.56 13.62
CA ALA A 94 14.33 18.30 14.63
C ALA A 94 13.92 18.90 15.99
N PRO A 95 14.31 18.26 17.11
CA PRO A 95 14.04 18.77 18.45
C PRO A 95 14.69 20.13 18.74
#